data_AF-A0A0Q5NW85-F1
#
_entry.id   AF-A0A0Q5NW85-F1
#
_cell.length_a   1.000
_cell.length_b   1.000
_cell.length_c   1.000
_cell.angle_alpha   90.00
_cell.angle_beta   90.00
_cell.angle_gamma   90.00
#
_symmetry.space_group_name_H-M   'P 1'
#
loop_
_entity.id
_entity.type
_entity.pdbx_description
1 polymer ?
#
loop_
_entity_poly.entity_id
_entity_poly.type
_entity_poly.pdbx_seq_one_letter_code
_entity_poly.pdbx_strand_id
1 'polypeptide(L)'
;MVVVAGAVLECSHGGRITVGSGDARLTVDGRGAVPAGAEAGLSFASASPPCTNTAPGPKPAPCTTGAALPGGAAKNLAVGGRPVLLATANGLTTSKGGQPGTWKVADAGQTTLEAS
;
A
#
# COMPACT_ATOMS: atom_id res chain seq x y z
N MET A 1 -11.25 -8.39 -2.77
CA MET A 1 -10.79 -7.60 -3.94
C MET A 1 -9.28 -7.61 -3.99
N VAL A 2 -8.70 -7.74 -5.18
CA VAL A 2 -7.26 -7.61 -5.43
C VAL A 2 -6.90 -6.13 -5.53
N VAL A 3 -5.77 -5.74 -4.95
CA VAL A 3 -5.23 -4.38 -5.08
C VAL A 3 -4.55 -4.23 -6.43
N VAL A 4 -4.84 -3.17 -7.16
CA VAL A 4 -4.22 -2.86 -8.46
C VAL A 4 -3.53 -1.49 -8.45
N ALA A 5 -2.77 -1.18 -9.50
CA ALA A 5 -2.26 0.16 -9.75
C ALA A 5 -3.41 1.18 -9.72
N GLY A 6 -3.21 2.32 -9.05
CA GLY A 6 -4.27 3.29 -8.75
C GLY A 6 -5.00 3.06 -7.42
N ALA A 7 -4.68 1.98 -6.69
CA ALA A 7 -5.17 1.77 -5.32
C ALA A 7 -4.73 2.89 -4.37
N VAL A 8 -5.49 3.07 -3.29
CA VAL A 8 -5.20 4.06 -2.24
C VAL A 8 -4.81 3.36 -0.95
N LEU A 9 -3.64 3.72 -0.41
CA LEU A 9 -3.22 3.34 0.93
C LEU A 9 -3.42 4.51 1.89
N GLU A 10 -3.91 4.22 3.09
CA GLU A 10 -4.15 5.19 4.15
C GLU A 10 -3.28 4.85 5.37
N CYS A 11 -2.53 5.82 5.89
CA CYS A 11 -1.82 5.66 7.16
C CYS A 11 -2.78 5.88 8.35
N SER A 12 -2.39 5.42 9.54
CA SER A 12 -3.16 5.61 10.77
C SER A 12 -3.47 7.08 11.13
N HIS A 13 -2.77 8.04 10.52
CA HIS A 13 -3.00 9.48 10.68
C HIS A 13 -3.91 10.08 9.59
N GLY A 14 -4.51 9.24 8.73
CA GLY A 14 -5.48 9.63 7.71
C GLY A 14 -4.88 10.08 6.38
N GLY A 15 -3.55 10.24 6.28
CA GLY A 15 -2.89 10.59 5.03
C GLY A 15 -3.01 9.46 3.99
N ARG A 16 -3.37 9.81 2.76
CA ARG A 16 -3.61 8.86 1.66
C ARG A 16 -2.61 9.02 0.52
N ILE A 17 -2.09 7.90 0.02
CA ILE A 17 -1.22 7.85 -1.17
C ILE A 17 -1.77 6.89 -2.21
N THR A 18 -1.47 7.15 -3.48
CA THR A 18 -1.84 6.27 -4.60
C THR A 18 -0.68 5.32 -4.91
N VAL A 19 -0.99 4.04 -5.13
CA VAL A 19 -0.03 3.04 -5.61
C VAL A 19 0.19 3.26 -7.11
N GLY A 20 1.38 3.71 -7.49
CA GLY A 20 1.66 4.13 -8.87
C GLY A 20 1.84 3.00 -9.88
N SER A 21 2.16 1.77 -9.43
CA SER A 21 2.47 0.65 -10.32
C SER A 21 1.97 -0.69 -9.77
N GLY A 22 1.70 -1.61 -10.68
CA GLY A 22 1.42 -3.01 -10.41
C GLY A 22 2.00 -3.90 -11.50
N ASP A 23 1.91 -5.21 -11.33
CA ASP A 23 2.43 -6.18 -12.27
C ASP A 23 1.47 -6.39 -13.44
N ALA A 24 1.90 -6.06 -14.65
CA ALA A 24 1.06 -6.11 -15.85
C ALA A 24 0.74 -7.54 -16.33
N ARG A 25 1.35 -8.58 -15.76
CA ARG A 25 1.02 -9.98 -16.09
C ARG A 25 -0.34 -10.42 -15.55
N LEU A 26 -0.87 -9.71 -14.56
CA LEU A 26 -2.19 -9.91 -14.00
C LEU A 26 -2.85 -8.54 -13.88
N THR A 27 -3.90 -8.30 -14.67
CA THR A 27 -4.59 -7.00 -14.67
C THR A 27 -6.06 -7.15 -14.31
N VAL A 28 -6.62 -6.13 -13.68
CA VAL A 28 -8.07 -5.93 -13.52
C VAL A 28 -8.38 -4.58 -14.13
N ASP A 29 -9.32 -4.53 -15.09
CA ASP A 29 -9.67 -3.31 -15.83
C ASP A 29 -8.44 -2.59 -16.44
N GLY A 30 -7.48 -3.37 -16.93
CA GLY A 30 -6.23 -2.85 -17.52
C GLY A 30 -5.21 -2.33 -16.50
N ARG A 31 -5.46 -2.44 -15.19
CA ARG A 31 -4.55 -2.03 -14.11
C ARG A 31 -3.84 -3.24 -13.53
N GLY A 32 -2.51 -3.20 -13.46
CA GLY A 32 -1.70 -4.30 -12.94
C GLY A 32 -1.94 -4.58 -11.46
N ALA A 33 -2.02 -5.85 -11.07
CA ALA A 33 -2.17 -6.28 -9.69
C ALA A 33 -0.91 -5.99 -8.87
N VAL A 34 -1.07 -5.60 -7.61
CA VAL A 34 0.05 -5.25 -6.73
C VAL A 34 0.51 -6.52 -6.00
N PRO A 35 1.70 -7.07 -6.30
CA PRO A 35 2.23 -8.20 -5.56
C PRO A 35 2.66 -7.77 -4.15
N ALA A 36 2.49 -8.65 -3.16
CA ALA A 36 2.93 -8.42 -1.81
C ALA A 36 4.44 -8.09 -1.75
N GLY A 37 4.79 -7.04 -1.01
CA GLY A 37 6.10 -6.42 -0.92
C GLY A 37 6.33 -5.27 -1.92
N ALA A 38 5.48 -5.07 -2.94
CA ALA A 38 5.59 -3.91 -3.84
C ALA A 38 5.14 -2.60 -3.17
N GLU A 39 4.33 -2.72 -2.12
CA GLU A 39 3.95 -1.63 -1.25
C GLU A 39 5.05 -1.21 -0.29
N ALA A 40 6.12 -1.98 -0.09
CA ALA A 40 7.18 -1.62 0.85
C ALA A 40 8.00 -0.42 0.33
N GLY A 41 8.23 0.57 1.19
CA GLY A 41 9.00 1.78 0.89
C GLY A 41 8.20 2.93 0.26
N LEU A 42 6.89 2.77 0.03
CA LEU A 42 6.03 3.86 -0.43
C LEU A 42 5.95 4.96 0.65
N SER A 43 6.22 6.20 0.25
CA SER A 43 6.30 7.35 1.15
C SER A 43 4.98 8.10 1.23
N PHE A 44 4.54 8.43 2.45
CA PHE A 44 3.42 9.33 2.73
C PHE A 44 3.80 10.81 2.63
N ALA A 45 4.97 11.17 2.10
CA ALA A 45 5.37 12.57 1.92
C ALA A 45 4.40 13.36 1.02
N SER A 46 3.83 12.71 0.01
CA SER A 46 2.83 13.27 -0.92
C SER A 46 1.38 12.97 -0.50
N ALA A 47 1.16 12.56 0.75
CA ALA A 47 -0.16 12.16 1.20
C ALA A 47 -1.19 13.31 1.15
N SER A 48 -2.47 12.95 1.06
CA SER A 48 -3.59 13.86 1.24
C SER A 48 -4.54 13.33 2.32
N PRO A 49 -4.78 14.05 3.44
CA PRO A 49 -4.10 15.28 3.87
C PRO A 49 -2.57 15.09 4.01
N PRO A 50 -1.78 16.17 3.91
CA PRO A 50 -0.32 16.10 3.93
C PRO A 50 0.20 15.56 5.25
N CYS A 51 1.27 14.77 5.17
CA CYS A 51 1.97 14.29 6.35
C CYS A 51 2.66 15.47 7.07
N THR A 52 2.35 15.66 8.35
CA THR A 52 2.92 16.75 9.16
C THR A 52 4.36 16.50 9.61
N ASN A 53 4.85 15.26 9.44
CA ASN A 53 6.24 14.90 9.73
C ASN A 53 7.14 15.44 8.62
N THR A 54 7.91 16.49 8.92
CA THR A 54 8.76 17.20 7.96
C THR A 54 10.24 17.04 8.34
N ALA A 55 11.05 16.43 7.46
CA ALA A 55 12.51 16.47 7.53
C ALA A 55 13.07 17.50 6.52
N PRO A 56 14.25 18.12 6.76
CA PRO A 56 15.22 17.85 7.83
C PRO A 56 15.02 18.69 9.11
N GLY A 57 15.19 18.08 10.28
CA GLY A 57 15.13 18.71 11.62
C GLY A 57 15.01 17.66 12.73
N PRO A 58 14.80 18.03 14.02
CA PRO A 58 14.51 17.09 15.10
C PRO A 58 13.12 16.43 14.97
N LYS A 59 12.36 16.79 13.92
CA LYS A 59 11.03 16.28 13.66
C LYS A 59 11.13 14.94 12.92
N PRO A 60 10.18 14.01 13.16
CA PRO A 60 10.13 12.77 12.41
C PRO A 60 10.02 13.01 10.90
N ALA A 61 10.58 12.10 10.09
CA ALA A 61 10.42 12.12 8.64
C ALA A 61 9.02 11.59 8.21
N PRO A 62 8.55 11.87 6.98
CA PRO A 62 7.34 11.24 6.46
C PRO A 62 7.39 9.72 6.59
N CYS A 63 6.25 9.11 6.90
CA CYS A 63 6.17 7.67 7.07
C CYS A 63 6.41 6.95 5.75
N THR A 64 7.14 5.85 5.78
CA THR A 64 7.20 4.89 4.67
C THR A 64 6.52 3.59 5.07
N THR A 65 5.79 2.98 4.15
CA THR A 65 5.18 1.65 4.33
C THR A 65 6.26 0.58 4.49
N GLY A 66 6.03 -0.34 5.41
CA GLY A 66 6.67 -1.65 5.44
C GLY A 66 5.83 -2.68 4.67
N ALA A 67 6.35 -3.91 4.58
CA ALA A 67 5.62 -5.01 3.98
C ALA A 67 4.28 -5.27 4.69
N ALA A 68 3.30 -5.76 3.93
CA ALA A 68 2.01 -6.19 4.45
C ALA A 68 2.17 -7.30 5.49
N LEU A 69 1.35 -7.25 6.54
CA LEU A 69 1.26 -8.33 7.51
C LEU A 69 0.69 -9.59 6.85
N PRO A 70 0.97 -10.79 7.40
CA PRO A 70 0.64 -12.08 6.76
C PRO A 70 -0.83 -12.30 6.37
N GLY A 71 -1.78 -11.51 6.91
CA GLY A 71 -3.19 -11.56 6.55
C GLY A 71 -3.61 -10.70 5.34
N GLY A 72 -2.70 -9.91 4.77
CA GLY A 72 -2.98 -8.98 3.67
C GLY A 72 -2.72 -9.54 2.26
N ALA A 73 -2.06 -10.69 2.17
CA ALA A 73 -1.72 -11.33 0.90
C ALA A 73 -2.73 -12.43 0.52
N ALA A 74 -2.97 -12.60 -0.78
CA ALA A 74 -3.78 -13.68 -1.29
C ALA A 74 -3.13 -15.04 -1.04
N LYS A 75 -3.94 -16.05 -0.73
CA LYS A 75 -3.44 -17.42 -0.49
C LYS A 75 -3.24 -18.21 -1.78
N ASN A 76 -4.10 -17.96 -2.78
CA ASN A 76 -4.18 -18.78 -3.99
C ASN A 76 -3.79 -18.03 -5.26
N LEU A 77 -3.79 -16.69 -5.23
CA LEU A 77 -3.53 -15.85 -6.38
C LEU A 77 -2.15 -15.20 -6.26
N ALA A 78 -1.28 -15.46 -7.22
CA ALA A 78 0.08 -14.96 -7.26
C ALA A 78 0.45 -14.52 -8.68
N VAL A 79 1.33 -13.53 -8.77
CA VAL A 79 1.93 -13.06 -10.02
C VAL A 79 3.45 -13.11 -9.89
N GLY A 80 4.11 -13.82 -10.82
CA GLY A 80 5.56 -14.05 -10.74
C GLY A 80 6.04 -14.72 -9.45
N GLY A 81 5.25 -15.63 -8.89
CA GLY A 81 5.57 -16.34 -7.66
C GLY A 81 5.34 -15.55 -6.37
N ARG A 82 4.82 -14.32 -6.45
CA ARG A 82 4.48 -13.48 -5.29
C ARG A 82 2.96 -13.39 -5.14
N PRO A 83 2.39 -13.64 -3.95
CA PRO A 83 0.96 -13.49 -3.74
C PRO A 83 0.55 -12.03 -3.99
N VAL A 84 -0.65 -11.79 -4.51
CA VAL A 84 -1.16 -10.42 -4.69
C VAL A 84 -1.69 -9.84 -3.38
N LEU A 85 -1.61 -8.52 -3.22
CA LEU A 85 -2.26 -7.84 -2.11
C LEU A 85 -3.78 -7.88 -2.27
N LEU A 86 -4.47 -8.05 -1.15
CA LEU A 86 -5.92 -7.96 -1.05
C LEU A 86 -6.34 -6.61 -0.46
N ALA A 87 -7.61 -6.24 -0.65
CA ALA A 87 -8.19 -5.02 -0.06
C ALA A 87 -8.18 -5.02 1.49
N THR A 88 -7.95 -6.17 2.12
CA THR A 88 -7.74 -6.30 3.57
C THR A 88 -6.29 -6.10 3.98
N ALA A 89 -5.38 -5.83 3.03
CA ALA A 89 -3.97 -5.63 3.29
C ALA A 89 -3.75 -4.43 4.20
N ASN A 90 -2.86 -4.64 5.16
CA ASN A 90 -2.41 -3.66 6.13
C ASN A 90 -0.98 -4.02 6.53
N GLY A 91 -0.26 -3.05 7.07
CA GLY A 91 1.13 -3.22 7.47
C GLY A 91 1.59 -2.14 8.42
N LEU A 92 2.85 -2.22 8.82
CA LEU A 92 3.50 -1.19 9.62
C LEU A 92 4.00 -0.06 8.73
N THR A 93 4.09 1.15 9.26
CA THR A 93 4.88 2.24 8.67
C THR A 93 6.03 2.60 9.59
N THR A 94 7.15 3.02 9.01
CA THR A 94 8.31 3.52 9.76
C THR A 94 8.52 5.00 9.48
N SER A 95 9.06 5.72 10.48
CA SER A 95 9.44 7.12 10.37
C SER A 95 10.78 7.31 11.08
N LYS A 96 11.77 7.90 10.41
CA LYS A 96 13.05 8.23 11.05
C LYS A 96 12.79 9.25 12.16
N GLY A 97 13.15 8.91 13.40
CA GLY A 97 12.93 9.75 14.58
C GLY A 97 11.49 9.77 15.10
N GLY A 98 10.61 8.92 14.56
CA GLY A 98 9.23 8.75 15.00
C GLY A 98 8.93 7.34 15.49
N GLN A 99 7.76 7.16 16.11
CA GLN A 99 7.25 5.83 16.44
C GLN A 99 6.66 5.15 15.19
N PRO A 100 6.70 3.81 15.10
CA PRO A 100 5.99 3.09 14.06
C PRO A 100 4.49 3.40 14.06
N GLY A 101 3.92 3.47 12.86
CA GLY A 101 2.48 3.59 12.63
C GLY A 101 1.97 2.37 11.87
N THR A 102 0.74 2.46 11.36
CA THR A 102 0.18 1.44 10.47
C THR A 102 -0.33 2.05 9.17
N TRP A 103 -0.44 1.22 8.14
CA TRP A 103 -1.16 1.54 6.91
C TRP A 103 -2.19 0.45 6.61
N LYS A 104 -3.22 0.80 5.86
CA LYS A 104 -4.22 -0.13 5.31
C LYS A 104 -4.58 0.28 3.89
N VAL A 105 -5.12 -0.65 3.11
CA VAL A 105 -5.80 -0.31 1.86
C VAL A 105 -7.10 0.42 2.19
N ALA A 106 -7.26 1.63 1.64
CA ALA A 106 -8.50 2.40 1.71
C ALA A 106 -9.37 2.19 0.45
N ASP A 107 -8.73 1.98 -0.69
CA ASP A 107 -9.37 1.66 -1.97
C ASP A 107 -8.48 0.68 -2.74
N ALA A 108 -9.05 -0.41 -3.26
CA ALA A 108 -8.31 -1.43 -4.01
C ALA A 108 -7.90 -0.98 -5.42
N GLY A 109 -8.37 0.19 -5.88
CA GLY A 109 -8.12 0.71 -7.22
C GLY A 109 -9.03 0.08 -8.29
N GLN A 110 -10.06 -0.64 -7.89
CA GLN A 110 -11.01 -1.34 -8.75
C GLN A 110 -12.33 -1.57 -8.00
N THR A 111 -13.42 -1.77 -8.76
CA THR A 111 -14.71 -2.21 -8.20
C THR A 111 -15.13 -3.61 -8.68
N THR A 112 -14.41 -4.16 -9.65
CA THR A 112 -14.62 -5.47 -10.24
C THR A 112 -14.25 -6.59 -9.26
N LEU A 113 -15.28 -7.30 -8.81
CA LEU A 113 -15.14 -8.41 -7.89
C LEU A 113 -14.84 -9.69 -8.68
N GLU A 114 -13.56 -9.95 -8.96
CA GLU A 114 -13.17 -11.26 -9.49
C GLU A 114 -12.52 -12.14 -8.41
N ALA A 115 -13.31 -13.09 -7.91
CA ALA A 115 -12.95 -14.50 -7.85
C ALA A 115 -14.16 -15.35 -7.40
N SER A 116 -14.67 -16.13 -8.36
CA SER A 116 -15.19 -17.50 -8.23
C SER A 116 -14.04 -18.51 -8.23
#